data_AF-A0A3D4PJ43-F1
#
_entry.id   AF-A0A3D4PJ43-F1
#
_cell.length_a   1.000
_cell.length_b   1.000
_cell.length_c   1.000
_cell.angle_alpha   90.00
_cell.angle_beta   90.00
_cell.angle_gamma   90.00
#
_symmetry.space_group_name_H-M   'P 1'
#
loop_
_entity.id
_entity.type
_entity.pdbx_description
1 polymer ?
#
loop_
_entity_poly.entity_id
_entity_poly.type
_entity_poly.pdbx_seq_one_letter_code
_entity_poly.pdbx_strand_id
1 'polypeptide(L)'
;NSKSGIHPDELTLAELLKEAGYATACIGKWHLGFHEPFLPRAQGFDYYFGLHHNLDPVEVVYFEDQGGVPLIRNDEIVKRPVDPAELTKLYTDEAIQFI
;
A
#
# COMPACT_ATOMS: atom_id res chain seq x y z
N ASN A 1 8.88 15.38 -0.12
CA ASN A 1 7.85 15.17 -1.16
C ASN A 1 8.49 14.59 -2.42
N SER A 2 8.55 13.26 -2.51
CA SER A 2 8.88 12.58 -3.78
C SER A 2 7.78 12.90 -4.78
N LYS A 3 8.13 13.55 -5.90
CA LYS A 3 7.20 13.86 -7.00
C LYS A 3 7.09 12.72 -8.02
N SER A 4 7.68 11.57 -7.69
CA SER A 4 7.85 10.44 -8.61
C SER A 4 7.34 9.15 -7.97
N GLY A 5 6.64 8.38 -8.79
CA GLY A 5 6.22 7.01 -8.54
C GLY A 5 6.33 6.20 -9.83
N ILE A 6 5.63 5.07 -9.90
CA ILE A 6 5.43 4.36 -11.17
C ILE A 6 4.78 5.30 -12.20
N HIS A 7 5.25 5.26 -13.45
CA HIS A 7 4.65 6.08 -14.49
C HIS A 7 3.24 5.56 -14.80
N PRO A 8 2.20 6.42 -14.91
CA PRO A 8 0.81 5.96 -15.08
C PRO A 8 0.54 5.13 -16.35
N ASP A 9 1.42 5.23 -17.35
CA ASP A 9 1.32 4.46 -18.60
C ASP A 9 2.00 3.07 -18.53
N GLU A 10 2.64 2.72 -17.41
CA GLU A 10 3.23 1.38 -17.22
C GLU A 10 2.13 0.37 -16.90
N LEU A 11 2.00 -0.67 -17.72
CA LEU A 11 1.01 -1.72 -17.49
C LEU A 11 1.43 -2.64 -16.34
N THR A 12 0.65 -2.65 -15.28
CA THR A 12 0.85 -3.55 -14.14
C THR A 12 0.21 -4.92 -14.37
N LEU A 13 0.67 -5.92 -13.61
CA LEU A 13 0.06 -7.25 -13.62
C LEU A 13 -1.39 -7.21 -13.11
N ALA A 14 -1.71 -6.31 -12.18
CA ALA A 14 -3.07 -6.16 -11.67
C ALA A 14 -4.03 -5.69 -12.77
N GLU A 15 -3.66 -4.68 -13.56
CA GLU A 15 -4.46 -4.20 -14.69
C GLU A 15 -4.67 -5.29 -15.73
N LEU A 16 -3.59 -5.98 -16.12
CA LEU A 16 -3.66 -7.06 -17.10
C LEU A 16 -4.57 -8.21 -16.64
N LEU A 17 -4.46 -8.65 -15.38
CA LEU A 17 -5.27 -9.76 -14.86
C LEU A 17 -6.72 -9.35 -14.62
N LYS A 18 -6.97 -8.08 -14.27
CA LYS A 18 -8.32 -7.55 -14.07
C LYS A 18 -9.14 -7.56 -15.36
N GLU A 19 -8.52 -7.27 -16.51
CA GLU A 19 -9.18 -7.43 -17.83
C GLU A 19 -9.62 -8.88 -18.10
N ALA A 20 -8.94 -9.86 -17.51
CA ALA A 20 -9.29 -11.27 -17.58
C ALA A 20 -10.28 -11.73 -16.49
N GLY A 21 -10.83 -10.81 -15.68
CA GLY A 21 -11.84 -11.10 -14.66
C GLY A 21 -11.30 -11.56 -13.31
N TYR A 22 -10.00 -11.38 -13.04
CA TYR A 22 -9.43 -11.68 -11.72
C TYR A 22 -9.80 -10.61 -10.69
N ALA A 23 -10.06 -11.05 -9.45
CA ALA A 23 -10.00 -10.18 -8.29
C ALA A 23 -8.53 -9.95 -7.92
N THR A 24 -8.15 -8.68 -7.76
CA THR A 24 -6.74 -8.30 -7.55
C THR A 24 -6.53 -7.62 -6.19
N ALA A 25 -5.51 -8.04 -5.45
CA ALA A 25 -5.14 -7.43 -4.18
C ALA A 25 -3.63 -7.19 -4.06
N CYS A 26 -3.27 -6.06 -3.45
CA CYS A 26 -1.92 -5.79 -2.98
C CYS A 26 -1.94 -5.72 -1.44
N ILE A 27 -1.32 -6.71 -0.80
CA ILE A 27 -1.26 -6.81 0.66
C ILE A 27 0.21 -6.77 1.07
N GLY A 28 0.60 -5.71 1.79
CA GLY A 28 1.97 -5.44 2.20
C GLY A 28 2.52 -4.11 1.68
N LYS A 29 3.81 -4.09 1.35
CA LYS A 29 4.49 -2.85 0.95
C LYS A 29 4.27 -2.54 -0.53
N TRP A 30 3.92 -1.29 -0.84
CA TRP A 30 3.80 -0.81 -2.21
C TRP A 30 5.11 -0.24 -2.76
N HIS A 31 5.58 0.90 -2.22
CA HIS A 31 6.87 1.51 -2.54
C HIS A 31 7.07 1.98 -3.99
N LEU A 32 5.97 2.28 -4.72
CA LEU A 32 6.01 2.84 -6.07
C LEU A 32 5.34 4.23 -6.15
N GLY A 33 5.36 4.97 -5.04
CA GLY A 33 4.72 6.27 -4.87
C GLY A 33 3.59 6.21 -3.84
N PHE A 34 3.44 7.26 -3.04
CA PHE A 34 2.47 7.34 -1.94
C PHE A 34 1.50 8.52 -2.09
N HIS A 35 1.43 9.09 -3.29
CA HIS A 35 0.48 10.12 -3.69
C HIS A 35 -0.17 9.69 -5.00
N GLU A 36 -1.38 10.19 -5.27
CA GLU A 36 -1.99 10.09 -6.59
C GLU A 36 -1.07 10.70 -7.66
N PRO A 37 -1.02 10.12 -8.88
CA PRO A 37 -1.78 8.96 -9.37
C PRO A 37 -1.13 7.58 -9.12
N PHE A 38 -0.16 7.51 -8.20
CA PHE A 38 0.75 6.35 -8.07
C PHE A 38 0.27 5.31 -7.04
N LEU A 39 -0.94 5.46 -6.51
CA LEU A 39 -1.45 4.57 -5.45
C LEU A 39 -1.80 3.19 -6.04
N PRO A 40 -1.72 2.10 -5.24
CA PRO A 40 -1.99 0.74 -5.73
C PRO A 40 -3.33 0.60 -6.45
N ARG A 41 -4.39 1.23 -5.91
CA ARG A 41 -5.74 1.17 -6.48
C ARG A 41 -5.89 1.96 -7.77
N ALA A 42 -5.04 2.96 -7.99
CA ALA A 42 -4.92 3.66 -9.27
C ALA A 42 -4.11 2.86 -10.30
N GLN A 43 -3.52 1.73 -9.90
CA GLN A 43 -2.63 0.87 -10.68
C GLN A 43 -3.19 -0.56 -10.77
N GLY A 44 -4.51 -0.66 -10.98
CA GLY A 44 -5.21 -1.91 -11.25
C GLY A 44 -5.75 -2.69 -10.05
N PHE A 45 -5.18 -2.55 -8.86
CA PHE A 45 -5.59 -3.37 -7.71
C PHE A 45 -7.00 -3.03 -7.21
N ASP A 46 -7.86 -4.04 -7.09
CA ASP A 46 -9.22 -3.90 -6.51
C ASP A 46 -9.19 -3.71 -4.99
N TYR A 47 -8.13 -4.18 -4.34
CA TYR A 47 -7.95 -4.15 -2.91
C TYR A 47 -6.51 -3.77 -2.53
N TYR A 48 -6.37 -2.94 -1.49
CA TYR A 48 -5.07 -2.64 -0.90
C TYR A 48 -5.09 -2.68 0.63
N PHE A 49 -4.08 -3.32 1.21
CA PHE A 49 -3.80 -3.25 2.64
C PHE A 49 -2.30 -3.23 2.91
N GLY A 50 -1.78 -2.15 3.50
CA GLY A 50 -0.39 -2.10 3.92
C GLY A 50 0.23 -0.72 3.98
N LEU A 51 1.53 -0.65 3.68
CA LEU A 51 2.34 0.57 3.75
C LEU A 51 2.75 1.04 2.37
N HIS A 52 2.61 2.34 2.09
CA HIS A 52 3.09 2.90 0.83
C HIS A 52 4.62 3.05 0.79
N HIS A 53 5.27 3.05 1.95
CA HIS A 53 6.69 3.39 2.13
C HIS A 53 7.38 2.39 3.08
N ASN A 54 8.65 2.65 3.40
CA ASN A 54 9.40 1.85 4.36
C ASN A 54 8.99 2.16 5.80
N LEU A 55 9.54 1.38 6.72
CA LEU A 55 9.42 1.55 8.15
C LEU A 55 10.83 1.65 8.77
N ASP A 56 11.69 2.45 8.13
CA ASP A 56 13.04 2.75 8.60
C ASP A 56 13.05 4.03 9.45
N PRO A 57 14.14 4.35 10.16
CA PRO A 57 14.20 5.53 11.02
C PRO A 57 13.94 6.86 10.29
N VAL A 58 14.25 6.96 8.99
CA VAL A 58 14.02 8.18 8.21
C VAL A 58 12.52 8.39 8.03
N GLU A 59 11.79 7.35 7.66
CA GLU A 59 10.33 7.41 7.51
C GLU A 59 9.64 7.65 8.86
N VAL A 60 10.11 7.04 9.94
CA VAL A 60 9.55 7.29 11.29
C VAL A 60 9.65 8.77 11.66
N VAL A 61 10.80 9.42 11.40
CA VAL A 61 10.97 10.85 11.62
C VAL A 61 10.11 11.67 10.64
N TYR A 62 10.06 11.29 9.37
CA TYR A 62 9.27 11.99 8.35
C TYR A 62 7.79 12.08 8.71
N PHE A 63 7.24 11.03 9.33
CA PHE A 63 5.84 10.97 9.74
C PHE A 63 5.60 11.32 11.22
N GLU A 64 6.63 11.69 11.99
CA GLU A 64 6.52 11.94 13.43
C GLU A 64 5.43 12.98 13.75
N ASP A 65 5.47 14.13 13.06
CA ASP A 65 4.47 15.21 13.21
C ASP A 65 3.04 14.80 12.82
N GLN A 66 2.90 13.72 12.04
CA GLN A 66 1.62 13.19 11.60
C GLN A 66 1.08 12.06 12.50
N GLY A 67 1.81 11.70 13.56
CA GLY A 67 1.51 10.59 14.47
C GLY A 67 2.19 9.27 14.11
N GLY A 68 3.17 9.29 13.19
CA GLY A 68 3.92 8.13 12.72
C GLY A 68 3.39 7.50 11.44
N VAL A 69 4.03 6.40 11.02
CA VAL A 69 3.76 5.72 9.75
C VAL A 69 2.35 5.10 9.74
N PRO A 70 1.48 5.45 8.77
CA PRO A 70 0.14 4.88 8.66
C PRO A 70 0.14 3.47 8.08
N LEU A 71 -0.72 2.61 8.62
CA LEU A 71 -1.22 1.41 7.95
C LEU A 71 -2.54 1.75 7.26
N ILE A 72 -2.66 1.37 5.98
CA ILE A 72 -3.75 1.82 5.09
C ILE A 72 -4.55 0.62 4.61
N ARG A 73 -5.88 0.76 4.54
CA ARG A 73 -6.82 -0.16 3.89
C ARG A 73 -7.68 0.62 2.91
N ASN A 74 -7.63 0.28 1.62
CA ASN A 74 -8.41 0.94 0.57
C ASN A 74 -8.46 2.48 0.69
N ASP A 75 -7.28 3.09 0.82
CA ASP A 75 -7.09 4.55 0.92
C ASP A 75 -7.47 5.18 2.27
N GLU A 76 -7.93 4.38 3.24
CA GLU A 76 -8.22 4.82 4.61
C GLU A 76 -7.12 4.39 5.59
N ILE A 77 -6.73 5.29 6.51
CA ILE A 77 -5.78 4.98 7.57
C ILE A 77 -6.51 4.16 8.65
N VAL A 78 -6.07 2.92 8.86
CA VAL A 78 -6.66 2.01 9.87
C VAL A 78 -5.86 1.94 11.16
N LYS A 79 -4.56 2.27 11.12
CA LYS A 79 -3.71 2.34 12.31
C LYS A 79 -2.58 3.35 12.10
N ARG A 80 -2.31 4.15 13.13
CA ARG A 80 -1.17 5.07 13.17
C ARG A 80 -0.75 5.34 14.64
N PRO A 81 0.52 5.12 15.03
CA PRO A 81 1.58 4.50 14.23
C PRO A 81 1.35 3.00 14.06
N VAL A 82 1.82 2.45 12.94
CA VAL A 82 1.92 0.99 12.78
C VAL A 82 3.03 0.42 13.66
N ASP A 83 2.78 -0.75 14.24
CA ASP A 83 3.81 -1.52 14.96
C ASP A 83 4.42 -2.56 14.01
N PRO A 84 5.74 -2.51 13.71
CA PRO A 84 6.39 -3.51 12.88
C PRO A 84 6.17 -4.96 13.35
N ALA A 85 6.05 -5.19 14.66
CA ALA A 85 5.90 -6.52 15.23
C ALA A 85 4.54 -7.17 14.88
N GLU A 86 3.54 -6.36 14.54
CA GLU A 86 2.20 -6.85 14.19
C GLU A 86 2.02 -7.12 12.69
N LEU A 87 2.87 -6.54 11.84
CA LEU A 87 2.66 -6.52 10.38
C LEU A 87 2.55 -7.92 9.77
N THR A 88 3.40 -8.86 10.18
CA THR A 88 3.36 -10.23 9.67
C THR A 88 2.00 -10.87 9.91
N LYS A 89 1.44 -10.70 11.13
CA LYS A 89 0.14 -11.24 11.47
C LYS A 89 -0.96 -10.53 10.69
N LEU A 90 -0.95 -9.20 10.67
CA LEU A 90 -1.97 -8.39 9.99
C LEU A 90 -2.04 -8.70 8.50
N TYR A 91 -0.89 -8.78 7.81
CA TYR A 91 -0.86 -9.15 6.39
C TYR A 91 -1.32 -10.59 6.15
N THR A 92 -1.00 -11.52 7.04
CA THR A 92 -1.46 -12.90 6.94
C THR A 92 -2.98 -12.98 7.09
N ASP A 93 -3.53 -12.34 8.13
CA ASP A 93 -4.97 -12.32 8.37
C ASP A 93 -5.70 -11.68 7.19
N GLU A 94 -5.19 -10.56 6.66
CA GLU A 94 -5.80 -9.85 5.54
C GLU A 94 -5.77 -10.68 4.25
N ALA A 95 -4.66 -11.39 3.99
CA ALA A 95 -4.54 -12.27 2.82
C ALA A 95 -5.52 -13.45 2.90
N ILE A 96 -5.74 -14.02 4.10
CA ILE A 96 -6.73 -15.07 4.32
C ILE A 96 -8.15 -14.53 4.10
N GLN A 97 -8.44 -13.28 4.48
CA GLN A 97 -9.77 -12.69 4.31
C GLN A 97 -10.12 -12.35 2.85
N PHE A 98 -9.12 -12.11 2.01
CA PHE A 98 -9.33 -11.79 0.60
C PHE A 98 -9.64 -13.03 -0.26
N ILE A 99 -9.20 -14.22 0.16
CA ILE A 99 -9.44 -15.51 -0.50
C ILE A 99 -10.82 -16.06 -0.11
#